data_AF-A0A0B6WXQ6-F1
#
_entry.id   AF-A0A0B6WXQ6-F1
#
_cell.length_a   1.000
_cell.length_b   1.000
_cell.length_c   1.000
_cell.angle_alpha   90.00
_cell.angle_beta   90.00
_cell.angle_gamma   90.00
#
_symmetry.space_group_name_H-M   'P 1'
#
loop_
_entity.id
_entity.type
_entity.pdbx_description
1 polymer ?
#
loop_
_entity_poly.entity_id
_entity_poly.type
_entity_poly.pdbx_seq_one_letter_code
_entity_poly.pdbx_strand_id
1 'polypeptide(L)'
;MKRRKGQKAIEERLVVLEGLMRDLSRELNGLRKATERELVNGGSFYDLVRSFERNLIKRALSKTNGHQARAAQLLGIKATTLNAKIKRLNISLDEFG
;
A
#
# COMPACT_ATOMS: atom_id res chain seq x y z
N MET A 1 -25.45 26.75 39.79
CA MET A 1 -24.04 26.36 39.59
C MET A 1 -23.81 25.20 38.61
N LYS A 2 -24.71 24.20 38.49
CA LYS A 2 -24.55 23.00 37.62
C LYS A 2 -24.40 23.27 36.10
N ARG A 3 -25.04 24.31 35.54
CA ARG A 3 -25.00 24.60 34.08
C ARG A 3 -23.61 24.97 33.54
N ARG A 4 -22.79 25.69 34.31
CA ARG A 4 -21.43 26.10 33.90
C ARG A 4 -20.44 24.94 33.80
N LYS A 5 -20.62 23.87 34.60
CA LYS A 5 -19.71 22.71 34.61
C LYS A 5 -19.84 21.86 33.35
N GLY A 6 -21.07 21.69 32.84
CA GLY A 6 -21.33 20.96 31.59
C GLY A 6 -20.81 21.69 30.35
N GLN A 7 -20.94 23.02 30.33
CA GLN A 7 -20.42 23.86 29.23
C GLN A 7 -18.90 23.74 29.10
N LYS A 8 -18.19 23.83 30.24
CA LYS A 8 -16.73 23.70 30.28
C LYS A 8 -16.24 22.33 29.78
N ALA A 9 -16.94 21.26 30.15
CA ALA A 9 -16.59 19.91 29.68
C ALA A 9 -16.81 19.73 28.16
N ILE A 10 -17.77 20.44 27.58
CA ILE A 10 -17.99 20.44 26.12
C ILE A 10 -16.88 21.24 25.42
N GLU A 11 -16.51 22.40 25.94
CA GLU A 11 -15.39 23.20 25.41
C GLU A 11 -14.06 22.42 25.45
N GLU A 12 -13.76 21.77 26.58
CA GLU A 12 -12.57 20.92 26.70
C GLU A 12 -12.56 19.79 25.66
N ARG A 13 -13.72 19.14 25.42
CA ARG A 13 -13.85 18.10 24.37
C ARG A 13 -13.70 18.66 22.96
N LEU A 14 -14.23 19.85 22.68
CA LEU A 14 -14.09 20.49 21.37
C LEU A 14 -12.63 20.83 21.07
N VAL A 15 -11.89 21.36 22.04
CA VAL A 15 -10.45 21.65 21.90
C VAL A 15 -9.67 20.38 21.59
N VAL A 16 -9.95 19.29 22.31
CA VAL A 16 -9.32 17.98 22.03
C VAL A 16 -9.67 17.49 20.64
N LEU A 17 -10.94 17.57 20.23
CA LEU A 17 -11.38 17.14 18.90
C LEU A 17 -10.71 17.96 17.79
N GLU A 18 -10.55 19.27 17.96
CA GLU A 18 -9.82 20.11 17.00
C GLU A 18 -8.33 19.75 16.92
N GLY A 19 -7.71 19.38 18.04
CA GLY A 19 -6.34 18.84 18.06
C GLY A 19 -6.24 17.57 17.23
N LEU A 20 -7.12 16.60 17.49
CA LEU A 20 -7.16 15.32 16.78
C LEU A 20 -7.43 15.49 15.28
N MET A 21 -8.34 16.39 14.90
CA MET A 21 -8.62 16.67 13.48
C MET A 21 -7.40 17.27 12.77
N ARG A 22 -6.64 18.14 13.45
CA ARG A 22 -5.39 18.70 12.92
C ARG A 22 -4.33 17.62 12.71
N ASP A 23 -4.16 16.73 13.68
CA ASP A 23 -3.19 15.64 13.61
C ASP A 23 -3.55 14.65 12.50
N LEU A 24 -4.82 14.24 12.42
CA LEU A 24 -5.31 13.39 11.34
C LEU A 24 -5.09 14.03 9.96
N SER A 25 -5.39 15.33 9.82
CA SER A 25 -5.17 16.05 8.57
C SER A 25 -3.68 16.08 8.17
N ARG A 26 -2.78 16.16 9.14
CA ARG A 26 -1.33 16.12 8.91
C ARG A 26 -0.90 14.74 8.42
N GLU A 27 -1.36 13.67 9.07
CA GLU A 27 -1.06 12.29 8.65
C GLU A 27 -1.57 12.00 7.24
N LEU A 28 -2.82 12.38 6.94
CA LEU A 28 -3.42 12.20 5.61
C LEU A 28 -2.62 12.94 4.52
N ASN A 29 -2.16 14.16 4.81
CA ASN A 29 -1.31 14.90 3.88
C ASN A 29 0.08 14.25 3.70
N GLY A 30 0.63 13.64 4.76
CA GLY A 30 1.85 12.86 4.68
C GLY A 30 1.72 11.65 3.75
N LEU A 31 0.64 10.89 3.90
CA LEU A 31 0.32 9.74 3.05
C LEU A 31 0.13 10.15 1.58
N ARG A 32 -0.63 11.22 1.31
CA ARG A 32 -0.81 11.74 -0.06
C ARG A 32 0.52 12.14 -0.71
N LYS A 33 1.38 12.85 0.02
CA LYS A 33 2.70 13.24 -0.51
C LYS A 33 3.61 12.04 -0.76
N ALA A 34 3.53 11.00 0.06
CA ALA A 34 4.27 9.76 -0.20
C ALA A 34 3.81 9.13 -1.52
N THR A 35 2.50 9.01 -1.75
CA THR A 35 1.94 8.48 -3.00
C THR A 35 2.27 9.33 -4.22
N GLU A 36 2.21 10.67 -4.11
CA GLU A 36 2.60 11.57 -5.21
C GLU A 36 4.09 11.48 -5.53
N ARG A 37 4.95 11.34 -4.51
CA ARG A 37 6.39 11.15 -4.72
C ARG A 37 6.69 9.83 -5.40
N GLU A 38 5.98 8.75 -5.10
CA GLU A 38 6.11 7.49 -5.84
C GLU A 38 5.74 7.66 -7.31
N LEU A 39 4.69 8.43 -7.62
CA LEU A 39 4.28 8.72 -9.00
C LEU A 39 5.30 9.60 -9.75
N VAL A 40 5.83 10.62 -9.10
CA VAL A 40 6.77 11.57 -9.71
C VAL A 40 8.17 10.96 -9.85
N ASN A 41 8.63 10.18 -8.85
CA ASN A 41 9.96 9.59 -8.85
C ASN A 41 10.01 8.19 -9.49
N GLY A 42 8.86 7.53 -9.66
CA GLY A 42 8.76 6.15 -10.15
C GLY A 42 8.97 5.97 -11.65
N GLY A 43 9.30 7.04 -12.38
CA GLY A 43 9.58 7.01 -13.81
C GLY A 43 8.31 7.10 -14.67
N SER A 44 8.35 6.54 -15.87
CA SER A 44 7.20 6.53 -16.76
C SER A 44 6.06 5.66 -16.21
N PHE A 45 4.85 5.83 -16.74
CA PHE A 45 3.72 4.92 -16.44
C PHE A 45 4.12 3.44 -16.58
N TYR A 46 4.93 3.11 -17.59
CA TYR A 46 5.38 1.74 -17.83
C TYR A 46 6.34 1.24 -16.74
N ASP A 47 7.16 2.10 -16.14
CA ASP A 47 8.07 1.75 -15.05
C ASP A 47 7.29 1.48 -13.76
N LEU A 48 6.29 2.33 -13.48
CA LEU A 48 5.37 2.15 -12.36
C LEU A 48 4.58 0.84 -12.48
N VAL A 49 3.99 0.58 -13.66
CA VAL A 49 3.27 -0.68 -13.93
C VAL A 49 4.21 -1.87 -13.81
N ARG A 50 5.45 -1.77 -14.30
CA ARG A 50 6.46 -2.82 -14.19
C ARG A 50 6.83 -3.10 -12.73
N SER A 51 7.00 -2.07 -11.92
CA SER A 51 7.28 -2.18 -10.48
C SER A 51 6.11 -2.83 -9.74
N PHE A 52 4.88 -2.36 -10.00
CA PHE A 52 3.67 -2.92 -9.44
C PHE A 52 3.51 -4.41 -9.80
N GLU A 53 3.66 -4.75 -11.08
CA GLU A 53 3.58 -6.11 -11.58
C GLU A 53 4.63 -7.02 -10.92
N ARG A 54 5.88 -6.54 -10.79
CA ARG A 54 6.95 -7.28 -10.10
C ARG A 54 6.57 -7.56 -8.65
N ASN A 55 6.11 -6.56 -7.91
CA ASN A 55 5.71 -6.70 -6.52
C ASN A 55 4.53 -7.66 -6.35
N LEU A 56 3.55 -7.60 -7.24
CA LEU A 56 2.39 -8.48 -7.21
C LEU A 56 2.80 -9.95 -7.42
N ILE A 57 3.68 -10.22 -8.39
CA ILE A 57 4.20 -11.56 -8.64
C ILE A 57 5.02 -12.08 -7.46
N LYS A 58 5.92 -11.26 -6.89
CA LYS A 58 6.71 -11.65 -5.71
C LYS A 58 5.80 -12.04 -4.53
N ARG A 59 4.73 -11.28 -4.27
CA ARG A 59 3.76 -11.59 -3.21
C ARG A 59 3.04 -12.92 -3.46
N ALA A 60 2.65 -13.21 -4.70
CA ALA A 60 2.01 -14.48 -5.03
C ALA A 60 2.97 -15.67 -4.90
N LEU A 61 4.23 -15.52 -5.30
CA LEU A 61 5.28 -16.53 -5.10
C LEU A 61 5.54 -16.78 -3.62
N SER A 62 5.67 -15.73 -2.82
CA SER A 62 5.85 -15.84 -1.35
C SER A 62 4.67 -16.56 -0.69
N LYS A 63 3.42 -16.21 -1.02
CA LYS A 63 2.22 -16.89 -0.49
C LYS A 63 2.10 -18.35 -0.87
N THR A 64 2.83 -18.78 -1.90
CA THR A 64 2.76 -20.14 -2.43
C THR A 64 4.07 -20.89 -2.25
N ASN A 65 5.00 -20.38 -1.43
CA ASN A 65 6.35 -20.94 -1.22
C ASN A 65 7.01 -21.29 -2.57
N GLY A 66 7.05 -20.31 -3.48
CA GLY A 66 7.73 -20.44 -4.78
C GLY A 66 7.02 -21.31 -5.81
N HIS A 67 5.85 -21.89 -5.49
CA HIS A 67 5.10 -22.74 -6.42
C HIS A 67 4.45 -21.92 -7.54
N GLN A 68 5.18 -21.69 -8.63
CA GLN A 68 4.76 -20.87 -9.77
C GLN A 68 3.37 -21.23 -10.32
N ALA A 69 3.03 -22.51 -10.42
CA ALA A 69 1.71 -22.93 -10.88
C ALA A 69 0.59 -22.45 -9.93
N ARG A 70 0.80 -22.56 -8.62
CA ARG A 70 -0.15 -22.06 -7.60
C ARG A 70 -0.16 -20.53 -7.57
N ALA A 71 0.99 -19.88 -7.71
CA ALA A 71 1.07 -18.43 -7.82
C ALA A 71 0.30 -17.91 -9.04
N ALA A 72 0.39 -18.59 -10.18
CA ALA A 72 -0.33 -18.23 -11.40
C ALA A 72 -1.84 -18.39 -11.22
N GLN A 73 -2.28 -19.48 -10.58
CA GLN A 73 -3.68 -19.68 -10.21
C GLN A 73 -4.18 -18.59 -9.25
N LEU A 74 -3.40 -18.24 -8.23
CA LEU A 74 -3.73 -17.17 -7.28
C LEU A 74 -3.88 -15.81 -7.97
N LEU A 75 -3.07 -15.56 -9.01
CA LEU A 75 -3.13 -14.34 -9.81
C LEU A 75 -4.17 -14.40 -10.94
N GLY A 76 -4.82 -15.54 -11.17
CA GLY A 76 -5.80 -15.72 -12.24
C GLY A 76 -5.22 -15.67 -13.65
N ILE A 77 -3.93 -16.02 -13.83
CA ILE A 77 -3.26 -16.02 -15.14
C ILE A 77 -2.69 -17.40 -15.50
N LYS A 78 -2.42 -17.62 -16.78
CA LYS A 78 -1.76 -18.86 -17.23
C LYS A 78 -0.36 -18.96 -16.63
N ALA A 79 0.05 -20.16 -16.24
CA ALA A 79 1.41 -20.42 -15.73
C ALA A 79 2.49 -19.99 -16.74
N THR A 80 2.26 -20.21 -18.04
CA THR A 80 3.18 -19.75 -19.11
C THR A 80 3.33 -18.23 -19.13
N THR A 81 2.24 -17.48 -18.89
CA THR A 81 2.26 -16.02 -18.78
C THR A 81 3.03 -15.56 -17.54
N LEU A 82 2.81 -16.21 -16.40
CA LEU A 82 3.57 -15.91 -15.18
C LEU A 82 5.07 -16.15 -15.40
N ASN A 83 5.45 -17.29 -15.99
CA ASN A 83 6.84 -17.65 -16.24
C ASN A 83 7.53 -16.65 -17.17
N ALA A 84 6.84 -16.20 -18.23
CA ALA A 84 7.35 -15.15 -19.11
C ALA A 84 7.55 -13.82 -18.36
N LYS A 85 6.62 -13.45 -17.47
CA LYS A 85 6.73 -12.23 -16.65
C LYS A 85 7.86 -12.32 -15.63
N ILE A 86 8.05 -13.46 -14.96
CA ILE A 86 9.16 -13.70 -14.02
C ILE A 86 10.51 -13.46 -14.72
N LYS A 87 10.71 -14.04 -15.91
CA LYS A 87 11.91 -13.83 -16.73
C LYS A 87 12.07 -12.36 -17.14
N ARG A 88 11.03 -11.74 -17.69
CA ARG A 88 11.06 -10.35 -18.19
C ARG A 88 11.31 -9.31 -17.08
N LEU A 89 10.91 -9.63 -15.86
CA LEU A 89 11.02 -8.75 -14.68
C LEU A 89 12.26 -9.02 -13.83
N ASN A 90 13.07 -10.02 -14.21
CA ASN A 90 14.24 -10.52 -13.48
C ASN A 90 13.90 -10.85 -12.01
N ILE A 91 12.85 -11.64 -11.80
CA ILE A 91 12.48 -12.12 -10.46
C ILE A 91 13.27 -13.39 -10.16
N SER A 92 14.10 -13.34 -9.12
CA SER A 92 14.85 -14.49 -8.64
C SER A 92 13.92 -15.45 -7.90
N LEU A 93 13.91 -16.72 -8.30
CA LEU A 93 12.99 -17.73 -7.75
C LEU A 93 13.52 -18.40 -6.47
N ASP A 94 14.82 -18.38 -6.29
CA ASP A 94 15.53 -18.82 -5.09
C ASP A 94 15.14 -18.02 -3.84
N GLU A 95 14.62 -16.81 -3.99
CA GLU A 95 14.07 -16.00 -2.89
C GLU A 95 12.80 -16.61 -2.23
N PHE A 96 12.14 -17.59 -2.87
CA PHE A 96 10.82 -18.07 -2.46
C PHE A 96 10.74 -19.57 -2.19
N GLY A 97 11.88 -20.28 -2.22
CA GLY A 97 12.01 -21.73 -2.03
C GLY A 97 12.14 -22.15 -0.58
#